data_AF-A0A1D7QJB1-F1
#
_entry.id   AF-A0A1D7QJB1-F1
#
_cell.length_a   1.000
_cell.length_b   1.000
_cell.length_c   1.000
_cell.angle_alpha   90.00
_cell.angle_beta   90.00
_cell.angle_gamma   90.00
#
_symmetry.space_group_name_H-M   'P 1'
#
loop_
_entity.id
_entity.type
_entity.pdbx_description
1 polymer ?
#
loop_
_entity_poly.entity_id
_entity_poly.type
_entity_poly.pdbx_seq_one_letter_code
_entity_poly.pdbx_strand_id
1 'polypeptide(L)'
;MVIEVHQKKLSMAAQFRILINEELMYTASRELLQWLAEIVVLKISTKHLSIKINKQFHLFKANYKISLDHTTCIFQTVSYLKSHFRCQFAGDRYDIYGHRGRKYSIFRNEEQVGWWEKEIIAWLEGDRYRIIANDDDNAKLLIAFCLIVDNYVTGNHGEEVLTINWGYFGLQNRPFDEDWQPRPSAGTSPIFDDN
;
A
#
# COMPACT_ATOMS: atom_id res chain seq x y z
N MET A 1 -0.45 -11.34 9.53
CA MET A 1 -0.66 -11.61 8.09
C MET A 1 0.50 -11.02 7.30
N VAL A 2 0.96 -11.74 6.27
CA VAL A 2 2.00 -11.26 5.35
C VAL A 2 1.39 -11.08 3.96
N ILE A 3 1.60 -9.92 3.33
CA ILE A 3 1.18 -9.65 1.95
C ILE A 3 2.41 -9.29 1.13
N GLU A 4 2.60 -9.98 0.01
CA GLU A 4 3.71 -9.71 -0.91
C GLU A 4 3.17 -9.18 -2.24
N VAL A 5 3.69 -8.04 -2.70
CA VAL A 5 3.31 -7.42 -3.97
C VAL A 5 4.54 -7.42 -4.89
N HIS A 6 4.46 -8.15 -6.01
CA HIS A 6 5.57 -8.36 -6.93
C HIS A 6 5.27 -7.72 -8.29
N GLN A 7 6.05 -6.74 -8.71
CA GLN A 7 5.86 -6.05 -9.99
C GLN A 7 6.51 -6.82 -11.15
N LYS A 8 5.79 -7.06 -12.24
CA LYS A 8 6.35 -7.60 -13.49
C LYS A 8 6.94 -6.49 -14.35
N LYS A 9 8.21 -6.63 -14.75
CA LYS A 9 8.94 -5.63 -15.56
C LYS A 9 8.69 -5.73 -17.09
N LEU A 10 8.21 -6.87 -17.59
CA LEU A 10 8.16 -7.17 -19.04
C LEU A 10 6.81 -6.90 -19.74
N SER A 11 5.83 -6.28 -19.07
CA SER A 11 4.54 -5.94 -19.67
C SER A 11 4.43 -4.44 -19.93
N MET A 12 3.94 -4.05 -21.12
CA MET A 12 3.68 -2.64 -21.48
C MET A 12 2.76 -1.92 -20.48
N ALA A 13 1.94 -2.66 -19.74
CA ALA A 13 1.21 -2.19 -18.57
C ALA A 13 1.90 -2.72 -17.30
N ALA A 14 2.15 -1.89 -16.28
CA ALA A 14 2.70 -2.38 -15.03
C ALA A 14 1.72 -3.38 -14.39
N GLN A 15 2.13 -4.64 -14.26
CA GLN A 15 1.33 -5.71 -13.65
C GLN A 15 1.94 -6.12 -12.32
N PHE A 16 1.11 -6.45 -11.34
CA PHE A 16 1.52 -6.93 -10.04
C PHE A 16 0.90 -8.28 -9.74
N ARG A 17 1.67 -9.16 -9.11
CA ARG A 17 1.18 -10.38 -8.46
C ARG A 17 1.12 -10.10 -6.97
N ILE A 18 0.02 -10.47 -6.33
CA ILE A 18 -0.21 -10.20 -4.92
C ILE A 18 -0.47 -11.52 -4.22
N LEU A 19 0.40 -11.85 -3.28
CA LEU A 19 0.32 -13.03 -2.44
C LEU A 19 -0.13 -12.62 -1.04
N ILE A 20 -0.98 -13.41 -0.41
CA ILE A 20 -1.34 -13.27 1.01
C ILE A 20 -0.99 -14.59 1.67
N ASN A 21 -0.12 -14.55 2.68
CA ASN A 21 0.40 -15.72 3.36
C ASN A 21 0.88 -16.79 2.35
N GLU A 22 1.70 -16.36 1.38
CA GLU A 22 2.27 -17.20 0.30
C GLU A 22 1.28 -17.73 -0.76
N GLU A 23 -0.02 -17.54 -0.57
CA GLU A 23 -1.02 -17.88 -1.56
C GLU A 23 -1.23 -16.73 -2.55
N LEU A 24 -1.15 -17.02 -3.85
CA LEU A 24 -1.39 -16.03 -4.89
C LEU A 24 -2.89 -15.72 -5.02
N MET A 25 -3.32 -14.60 -4.43
CA MET A 25 -4.74 -14.24 -4.31
C MET A 25 -5.22 -13.24 -5.36
N TYR A 26 -4.36 -12.28 -5.72
CA TYR A 26 -4.76 -11.18 -6.61
C TYR A 26 -3.70 -10.87 -7.68
N THR A 27 -4.18 -10.20 -8.72
CA THR A 27 -3.34 -9.48 -9.68
C THR A 27 -3.76 -8.02 -9.74
N ALA A 28 -2.82 -7.10 -9.89
CA ALA A 28 -3.12 -5.69 -10.15
C ALA A 28 -2.53 -5.23 -11.47
N SER A 29 -3.12 -4.22 -12.09
CA SER A 29 -2.57 -3.58 -13.29
C SER A 29 -2.78 -2.07 -13.26
N ARG A 30 -1.77 -1.32 -13.74
CA ARG A 30 -1.91 0.09 -14.09
C ARG A 30 -2.34 0.19 -15.55
N GLU A 31 -3.49 0.79 -15.83
CA GLU A 31 -3.94 1.01 -17.20
C GLU A 31 -3.53 2.43 -17.65
N LEU A 32 -2.78 2.54 -18.74
CA LEU A 32 -2.15 3.81 -19.18
C LEU A 32 -3.06 4.70 -20.07
N LEU A 33 -4.27 4.28 -20.45
CA LEU A 33 -5.27 5.05 -21.23
C LEU A 33 -6.61 4.25 -21.18
N GLN A 34 -7.83 4.73 -20.91
CA GLN A 34 -8.46 6.06 -20.83
C GLN A 34 -9.60 6.07 -19.76
N TRP A 35 -9.54 7.04 -18.83
CA TRP A 35 -10.69 7.76 -18.21
C TRP A 35 -11.34 7.32 -16.88
N LEU A 36 -11.15 6.14 -16.29
CA LEU A 36 -11.89 5.83 -15.03
C LEU A 36 -11.14 5.11 -13.89
N ALA A 37 -9.97 4.50 -14.07
CA ALA A 37 -9.16 3.96 -12.97
C ALA A 37 -7.66 4.00 -13.28
N GLU A 38 -6.86 4.34 -12.29
CA GLU A 38 -5.40 4.34 -12.40
C GLU A 38 -4.83 2.95 -12.06
N ILE A 39 -5.49 2.22 -11.14
CA ILE A 39 -5.10 0.86 -10.75
C ILE A 39 -6.35 0.01 -10.51
N VAL A 40 -6.35 -1.20 -11.06
CA VAL A 40 -7.38 -2.21 -10.81
C VAL A 40 -6.76 -3.46 -10.17
N VAL A 41 -7.46 -4.06 -9.22
CA VAL A 41 -7.04 -5.31 -8.55
C VAL A 41 -8.13 -6.36 -8.73
N LEU A 42 -7.75 -7.50 -9.31
CA LEU A 42 -8.63 -8.62 -9.63
C LEU A 42 -8.29 -9.81 -8.75
N LYS A 43 -9.32 -10.49 -8.22
CA LYS A 43 -9.15 -11.79 -7.55
C LYS A 43 -8.90 -12.87 -8.59
N ILE A 44 -7.88 -13.70 -8.41
CA ILE A 44 -7.48 -14.67 -9.44
C ILE A 44 -8.54 -15.75 -9.66
N SER A 45 -9.09 -16.29 -8.56
CA SER A 45 -10.02 -17.42 -8.63
C SER A 45 -11.29 -17.11 -9.43
N THR A 46 -11.77 -15.86 -9.37
CA THR A 46 -13.04 -15.44 -9.99
C THR A 46 -12.87 -14.44 -11.12
N LYS A 47 -11.67 -13.87 -11.29
CA LYS A 47 -11.39 -12.67 -12.10
C LYS A 47 -12.28 -11.46 -11.74
N HIS A 48 -12.88 -11.47 -10.55
CA HIS A 48 -13.76 -10.40 -10.10
C HIS A 48 -12.95 -9.18 -9.65
N LEU A 49 -13.43 -7.99 -10.03
CA LEU A 49 -12.87 -6.71 -9.59
C LEU A 49 -13.01 -6.57 -8.07
N SER A 50 -11.89 -6.61 -7.36
CA SER A 50 -11.85 -6.54 -5.90
C SER A 50 -11.55 -5.12 -5.40
N ILE A 51 -10.70 -4.39 -6.13
CA ILE A 51 -10.35 -3.01 -5.80
C ILE A 51 -10.27 -2.19 -7.08
N LYS A 52 -10.87 -1.00 -7.07
CA LYS A 52 -10.72 0.02 -8.10
C LYS A 52 -10.15 1.30 -7.49
N ILE A 53 -9.03 1.78 -7.99
CA ILE A 53 -8.31 2.94 -7.48
C ILE A 53 -8.27 4.01 -8.58
N ASN A 54 -8.82 5.18 -8.28
CA ASN A 54 -8.94 6.28 -9.25
C ASN A 54 -8.25 7.51 -8.68
N LYS A 55 -7.29 8.08 -9.43
CA LYS A 55 -6.74 9.40 -9.11
C LYS A 55 -7.85 10.43 -9.19
N GLN A 56 -7.95 11.27 -8.17
CA GLN A 56 -8.74 12.49 -8.23
C GLN A 56 -7.82 13.63 -8.65
N PHE A 57 -8.26 14.47 -9.59
CA PHE A 57 -7.44 15.54 -10.17
C PHE A 57 -6.97 16.53 -9.09
N HIS A 58 -5.74 16.34 -8.62
CA HIS A 58 -4.96 17.28 -7.83
C HIS A 58 -3.51 17.18 -8.29
N LEU A 59 -2.95 18.26 -8.82
CA LEU A 59 -1.65 18.24 -9.52
C LEU A 59 -0.46 17.85 -8.63
N PHE A 60 -0.51 18.10 -7.31
CA PHE A 60 0.68 17.98 -6.45
C PHE A 60 0.52 17.04 -5.25
N LYS A 61 -0.68 16.51 -5.00
CA LYS A 61 -0.99 15.69 -3.82
C LYS A 61 -1.55 14.35 -4.24
N ALA A 62 -1.22 13.30 -3.51
CA ALA A 62 -1.95 12.05 -3.65
C ALA A 62 -3.39 12.34 -3.21
N ASN A 63 -4.34 12.13 -4.12
CA ASN A 63 -5.75 12.10 -3.80
C ASN A 63 -6.39 11.01 -4.67
N TYR A 64 -6.92 9.99 -4.01
CA TYR A 64 -7.32 8.74 -4.62
C TYR A 64 -8.66 8.29 -4.05
N LYS A 65 -9.61 7.97 -4.92
CA LYS A 65 -10.80 7.24 -4.53
C LYS A 65 -10.54 5.75 -4.63
N ILE A 66 -10.68 5.04 -3.52
CA ILE A 66 -10.59 3.58 -3.46
C ILE A 66 -12.01 3.04 -3.39
N SER A 67 -12.35 2.10 -4.28
CA SER A 67 -13.60 1.35 -4.24
C SER A 67 -13.28 -0.11 -3.94
N LEU A 68 -13.76 -0.60 -2.79
CA LEU A 68 -13.60 -1.98 -2.33
C LEU A 68 -14.99 -2.60 -2.23
N ASP A 69 -15.27 -3.60 -3.07
CA ASP A 69 -16.57 -4.25 -3.14
C ASP A 69 -17.72 -3.20 -3.28
N HIS A 70 -18.54 -3.01 -2.24
CA HIS A 70 -19.64 -2.02 -2.22
C HIS A 70 -19.33 -0.73 -1.45
N THR A 71 -18.11 -0.58 -0.92
CA THR A 71 -17.71 0.56 -0.09
C THR A 71 -16.67 1.41 -0.83
N THR A 72 -16.66 2.71 -0.56
CA THR A 72 -15.62 3.61 -1.09
C THR A 72 -15.01 4.47 -0.01
N CYS A 73 -13.73 4.78 -0.13
CA CYS A 73 -13.03 5.71 0.73
C CYS A 73 -12.09 6.62 -0.07
N ILE A 74 -11.64 7.70 0.57
CA ILE A 74 -10.69 8.66 -0.01
C ILE A 74 -9.36 8.52 0.73
N PHE A 75 -8.30 8.29 -0.04
CA PHE A 75 -6.92 8.33 0.41
C PHE A 75 -6.28 9.64 -0.06
N GLN A 76 -5.67 10.38 0.86
CA GLN A 76 -5.11 11.70 0.56
C GLN A 76 -3.81 11.99 1.30
N THR A 77 -2.95 12.81 0.70
CA THR A 77 -1.78 13.38 1.38
C THR A 77 -2.22 14.41 2.43
N VAL A 78 -1.86 14.17 3.69
CA VAL A 78 -2.02 15.16 4.78
C VAL A 78 -0.80 16.07 4.85
N SER A 79 0.40 15.50 4.76
CA SER A 79 1.65 16.27 4.73
C SER A 79 2.65 15.64 3.76
N TYR A 80 3.01 16.39 2.72
CA TYR A 80 4.01 15.95 1.74
C TYR A 80 5.39 15.83 2.38
N LEU A 81 5.81 16.86 3.11
CA LEU A 81 7.12 16.95 3.77
C LEU A 81 7.37 15.81 4.76
N LYS A 82 6.32 15.33 5.41
CA LYS A 82 6.39 14.25 6.40
C LYS A 82 5.98 12.89 5.85
N SER A 83 5.78 12.78 4.52
CA SER A 83 5.27 11.59 3.85
C SER A 83 4.05 10.97 4.57
N HIS A 84 3.11 11.82 4.97
CA HIS A 84 1.94 11.44 5.76
C HIS A 84 0.68 11.44 4.88
N PHE A 85 0.02 10.30 4.85
CA PHE A 85 -1.23 10.09 4.14
C PHE A 85 -2.34 9.63 5.09
N ARG A 86 -3.59 9.83 4.69
CA ARG A 86 -4.77 9.46 5.48
C ARG A 86 -5.87 8.88 4.62
N CYS A 87 -6.57 7.91 5.19
CA CYS A 87 -7.80 7.34 4.65
C CYS A 87 -8.83 7.19 5.77
N GLN A 88 -10.12 7.41 5.47
CA GLN A 88 -11.23 7.06 6.38
C GLN A 88 -12.01 5.91 5.76
N PHE A 89 -12.15 4.79 6.47
CA PHE A 89 -12.82 3.60 5.97
C PHE A 89 -13.62 2.94 7.10
N ALA A 90 -14.91 2.67 6.84
CA ALA A 90 -15.81 2.00 7.79
C ALA A 90 -15.86 2.63 9.21
N GLY A 91 -15.65 3.95 9.31
CA GLY A 91 -15.63 4.67 10.60
C GLY A 91 -14.24 4.81 11.23
N ASP A 92 -13.26 4.04 10.75
CA ASP A 92 -11.89 4.10 11.24
C ASP A 92 -11.04 5.10 10.46
N ARG A 93 -10.08 5.71 11.17
CA ARG A 93 -9.04 6.56 10.60
C ARG A 93 -7.77 5.76 10.39
N TYR A 94 -7.32 5.68 9.15
CA TYR A 94 -6.04 5.12 8.77
C TYR A 94 -5.04 6.23 8.49
N ASP A 95 -3.89 6.21 9.15
CA ASP A 95 -2.76 7.11 8.90
C ASP A 95 -1.55 6.29 8.43
N ILE A 96 -0.92 6.74 7.35
CA ILE A 96 0.26 6.10 6.75
C ILE A 96 1.42 7.08 6.84
N TYR A 97 2.54 6.63 7.38
CA TYR A 97 3.75 7.43 7.51
C TYR A 97 4.90 6.80 6.73
N GLY A 98 5.53 7.57 5.83
CA GLY A 98 6.77 7.18 5.18
C GLY A 98 7.98 7.42 6.08
N HIS A 99 8.92 6.47 6.03
CA HIS A 99 10.16 6.48 6.80
C HIS A 99 11.39 6.38 5.88
N ARG A 100 12.58 6.51 6.47
CA ARG A 100 13.83 6.26 5.75
C ARG A 100 13.92 4.79 5.33
N GLY A 101 14.64 4.51 4.24
CA GLY A 101 14.83 3.14 3.77
C GLY A 101 13.63 2.53 3.05
N ARG A 102 12.71 3.35 2.52
CA ARG A 102 11.50 2.90 1.79
C ARG A 102 10.55 2.05 2.63
N LYS A 103 10.51 2.32 3.93
CA LYS A 103 9.57 1.74 4.89
C LYS A 103 8.38 2.65 5.11
N TYR A 104 7.22 2.07 5.41
CA TYR A 104 6.00 2.79 5.73
C TYR A 104 5.25 2.09 6.86
N SER A 105 4.77 2.85 7.84
CA SER A 105 3.92 2.32 8.92
C SER A 105 2.46 2.71 8.71
N ILE A 106 1.55 1.85 9.15
CA ILE A 106 0.11 1.99 9.04
C ILE A 106 -0.50 1.99 10.43
N PHE A 107 -1.31 3.01 10.71
CA PHE A 107 -2.02 3.15 11.97
C PHE A 107 -3.52 3.16 11.75
N ARG A 108 -4.28 2.36 12.49
CA ARG A 108 -5.75 2.41 12.58
C ARG A 108 -6.08 3.02 13.93
N ASN A 109 -6.73 4.19 13.94
CA ASN A 109 -7.08 4.90 15.17
C ASN A 109 -5.90 5.04 16.15
N GLU A 110 -4.74 5.45 15.64
CA GLU A 110 -3.49 5.70 16.39
C GLU A 110 -2.70 4.46 16.83
N GLU A 111 -3.30 3.28 16.70
CA GLU A 111 -2.66 1.99 16.93
C GLU A 111 -1.99 1.46 15.65
N GLN A 112 -0.75 0.99 15.75
CA GLN A 112 -0.05 0.40 14.61
C GLN A 112 -0.68 -0.93 14.24
N VAL A 113 -1.07 -1.06 12.98
CA VAL A 113 -1.72 -2.25 12.43
C VAL A 113 -0.88 -2.99 11.40
N GLY A 114 0.16 -2.33 10.91
CA GLY A 114 1.08 -2.93 9.97
C GLY A 114 2.14 -1.97 9.50
N TRP A 115 3.05 -2.49 8.71
CA TRP A 115 4.04 -1.74 7.98
C TRP A 115 4.39 -2.46 6.69
N TRP A 116 5.06 -1.76 5.78
CA TRP A 116 5.67 -2.40 4.63
C TRP A 116 7.02 -1.80 4.29
N GLU A 117 7.81 -2.58 3.57
CA GLU A 117 9.04 -2.12 2.95
C GLU A 117 9.09 -2.47 1.46
N LYS A 118 9.82 -1.65 0.70
CA LYS A 118 10.09 -1.85 -0.71
C LYS A 118 11.51 -2.36 -0.91
N GLU A 119 11.64 -3.60 -1.34
CA GLU A 119 12.88 -4.21 -1.81
C GLU A 119 13.06 -3.90 -3.32
N ILE A 120 14.22 -3.38 -3.69
CA ILE A 120 14.60 -3.24 -5.11
C ILE A 120 15.45 -4.43 -5.50
N ILE A 121 14.89 -5.33 -6.29
CA ILE A 121 15.61 -6.49 -6.80
C ILE A 121 16.31 -6.07 -8.10
N ALA A 122 17.64 -5.99 -8.06
CA ALA A 122 18.45 -5.42 -9.13
C ALA A 122 18.48 -6.26 -10.44
N TRP A 123 18.10 -7.54 -10.40
CA TRP A 123 18.46 -8.52 -11.42
C TRP A 123 17.26 -9.24 -12.11
N LEU A 124 16.25 -8.47 -12.56
CA LEU A 124 15.17 -8.81 -13.53
C LEU A 124 13.71 -8.86 -13.02
N GLU A 125 13.46 -8.85 -11.71
CA GLU A 125 12.11 -9.16 -11.17
C GLU A 125 11.23 -7.94 -10.77
N GLY A 126 11.66 -6.72 -11.07
CA GLY A 126 10.90 -5.51 -10.70
C GLY A 126 10.96 -5.22 -9.19
N ASP A 127 10.08 -4.32 -8.72
CA ASP A 127 9.99 -3.98 -7.31
C ASP A 127 9.19 -5.05 -6.54
N ARG A 128 9.63 -5.34 -5.30
CA ARG A 128 8.91 -6.19 -4.35
C ARG A 128 8.53 -5.38 -3.12
N TYR A 129 7.30 -5.59 -2.65
CA TYR A 129 6.80 -4.99 -1.42
C TYR A 129 6.40 -6.11 -0.46
N ARG A 130 6.87 -6.02 0.77
CA ARG A 130 6.49 -6.92 1.85
C ARG A 130 5.72 -6.14 2.89
N ILE A 131 4.44 -6.45 3.06
CA ILE A 131 3.55 -5.86 4.07
C ILE A 131 3.39 -6.87 5.19
N ILE A 132 3.64 -6.45 6.43
CA ILE A 132 3.38 -7.22 7.65
C ILE A 132 2.29 -6.47 8.42
N ALA A 133 1.20 -7.14 8.73
CA ALA A 133 0.03 -6.54 9.38
C ALA A 133 -0.63 -7.52 10.37
N ASN A 134 -1.51 -7.02 11.25
CA ASN A 134 -2.34 -7.92 12.07
C ASN A 134 -3.19 -8.82 11.17
N ASP A 135 -3.58 -9.98 11.68
CA ASP A 135 -4.38 -10.96 10.92
C ASP A 135 -5.83 -10.51 10.68
N ASP A 136 -6.39 -9.67 11.55
CA ASP A 136 -7.76 -9.18 11.48
C ASP A 136 -7.91 -7.92 10.60
N ASP A 137 -6.81 -7.34 10.13
CA ASP A 137 -6.82 -6.13 9.32
C ASP A 137 -7.21 -6.40 7.85
N ASN A 138 -7.84 -5.41 7.22
CA ASN A 138 -8.37 -5.54 5.87
C ASN A 138 -7.26 -5.57 4.81
N ALA A 139 -6.85 -6.77 4.39
CA ALA A 139 -5.79 -6.98 3.41
C ALA A 139 -5.97 -6.16 2.12
N LYS A 140 -7.19 -6.08 1.59
CA LYS A 140 -7.47 -5.32 0.35
C LYS A 140 -7.16 -3.84 0.52
N LEU A 141 -7.48 -3.27 1.69
CA LEU A 141 -7.21 -1.87 1.98
C LEU A 141 -5.70 -1.60 2.11
N LEU A 142 -4.96 -2.50 2.77
CA LEU A 142 -3.50 -2.39 2.90
C LEU A 142 -2.79 -2.49 1.54
N ILE A 143 -3.23 -3.41 0.68
CA ILE A 143 -2.79 -3.52 -0.73
C ILE A 143 -3.01 -2.19 -1.45
N ALA A 144 -4.21 -1.60 -1.32
CA ALA A 144 -4.53 -0.34 -1.97
C ALA A 144 -3.60 0.80 -1.52
N PHE A 145 -3.30 0.90 -0.22
CA PHE A 145 -2.36 1.90 0.30
C PHE A 145 -0.96 1.75 -0.29
N CYS A 146 -0.44 0.52 -0.32
CA CYS A 146 0.87 0.22 -0.91
C CYS A 146 0.93 0.63 -2.39
N LEU A 147 -0.08 0.24 -3.18
CA LEU A 147 -0.14 0.53 -4.61
C LEU A 147 -0.31 2.03 -4.90
N ILE A 148 -1.12 2.74 -4.10
CA ILE A 148 -1.29 4.20 -4.24
C ILE A 148 0.02 4.93 -3.96
N VAL A 149 0.70 4.60 -2.85
CA VAL A 149 1.96 5.24 -2.48
C VAL A 149 3.02 4.99 -3.55
N ASP A 150 3.17 3.76 -4.03
CA ASP A 150 4.09 3.44 -5.10
C ASP A 150 3.76 4.20 -6.40
N ASN A 151 2.49 4.24 -6.79
CA ASN A 151 2.07 4.96 -7.98
C ASN A 151 2.29 6.48 -7.85
N TYR A 152 2.00 7.07 -6.69
CA TYR A 152 2.24 8.51 -6.44
C TYR A 152 3.73 8.85 -6.48
N VAL A 153 4.58 8.01 -5.87
CA VAL A 153 6.02 8.22 -5.83
C VAL A 153 6.65 8.03 -7.22
N THR A 154 6.22 7.01 -7.98
CA THR A 154 6.77 6.71 -9.31
C THR A 154 6.21 7.60 -10.43
N GLY A 155 4.92 7.98 -10.36
CA GLY A 155 4.24 8.77 -11.40
C GLY A 155 4.66 10.23 -11.48
N ASN A 156 5.27 10.79 -10.43
CA ASN A 156 5.75 12.17 -10.41
C ASN A 156 7.15 12.35 -11.04
N HIS A 157 7.68 11.35 -11.75
CA HIS A 157 8.98 11.47 -12.44
C HIS A 157 8.91 12.11 -13.84
N GLY A 158 7.71 12.45 -14.35
CA GLY A 158 7.51 12.90 -15.74
C GLY A 158 7.22 14.39 -15.97
N GLU A 159 7.02 15.20 -14.93
CA GLU A 159 6.82 16.65 -15.08
C GLU A 159 7.82 17.40 -14.18
N GLU A 160 8.60 18.30 -14.78
CA GLU A 160 9.60 19.19 -14.20
C GLU A 160 8.99 20.21 -13.21
N VAL A 161 8.36 19.75 -12.13
CA VAL A 161 8.04 20.61 -10.99
C VAL A 161 8.90 20.19 -9.82
N LEU A 162 10.11 20.76 -9.87
CA LEU A 162 11.08 20.88 -8.79
C LEU A 162 11.76 19.56 -8.44
N THR A 163 13.06 19.55 -8.63
CA THR A 163 14.08 18.84 -7.86
C THR A 163 13.61 18.55 -6.43
N ILE A 164 12.87 17.45 -6.23
CA ILE A 164 12.57 16.91 -4.90
C ILE A 164 13.89 16.35 -4.41
N ASN A 165 14.67 17.21 -3.76
CA ASN A 165 15.78 16.80 -2.94
C ASN A 165 15.21 15.86 -1.88
N TRP A 166 15.39 14.55 -2.09
CA TRP A 166 15.09 13.47 -1.13
C TRP A 166 15.75 13.71 0.25
N GLY A 167 16.62 14.72 0.39
CA GLY A 167 17.12 15.23 1.68
C GLY A 167 16.06 15.78 2.64
N TYR A 168 14.81 16.02 2.20
CA TYR A 168 13.72 16.45 3.09
C TYR A 168 12.95 15.31 3.79
N PHE A 169 13.32 14.04 3.57
CA PHE A 169 12.93 12.89 4.44
C PHE A 169 13.49 12.98 5.88
N GLY A 170 13.82 14.19 6.35
CA GLY A 170 14.38 14.47 7.67
C GLY A 170 13.35 14.69 8.76
N LEU A 171 12.14 15.15 8.44
CA LEU A 171 11.08 15.40 9.42
C LEU A 171 10.12 14.22 9.48
N GLN A 172 10.54 13.14 10.14
CA GLN A 172 9.63 12.03 10.46
C GLN A 172 8.56 12.53 11.43
N ASN A 173 7.28 12.32 11.11
CA ASN A 173 6.20 12.66 12.05
C ASN A 173 6.14 11.67 13.22
N ARG A 174 6.60 10.44 12.98
CA ARG A 174 6.65 9.34 13.94
C ARG A 174 7.87 8.46 13.63
N PRO A 175 8.66 8.01 14.62
CA PRO A 175 9.73 7.05 14.38
C PRO A 175 9.14 5.74 13.86
N PHE A 176 9.95 5.00 13.10
CA PHE A 176 9.62 3.62 12.73
C PHE A 176 9.88 2.73 13.94
N ASP A 177 8.90 1.89 14.29
CA ASP A 177 9.03 0.90 15.36
C ASP A 177 9.51 -0.43 14.74
N GLU A 178 10.79 -0.74 14.93
CA GLU A 178 11.41 -1.97 14.40
C GLU A 178 11.00 -3.22 15.19
N ASP A 179 10.56 -3.05 16.43
CA ASP A 179 10.18 -4.14 17.33
C ASP A 179 8.69 -4.46 17.23
N TRP A 180 7.91 -3.66 16.50
CA TRP A 180 6.49 -3.92 16.31
C TRP A 180 6.24 -5.28 15.66
N GLN A 181 5.33 -6.05 16.27
CA GLN A 181 4.90 -7.36 15.79
C GLN A 181 3.40 -7.39 15.51
N PRO A 182 2.95 -8.15 14.51
CA PRO A 182 1.53 -8.28 14.19
C PRO A 182 0.79 -9.06 15.28
N ARG A 183 -0.44 -8.64 15.57
CA ARG A 183 -1.34 -9.40 16.43
C ARG A 183 -1.99 -10.57 15.67
N PRO A 184 -2.05 -11.76 16.29
CA PRO A 184 -2.79 -12.89 15.73
C PRO A 184 -4.29 -12.63 15.78
N SER A 185 -5.04 -13.29 14.90
CA SER A 185 -6.51 -13.20 14.91
C SER A 185 -7.08 -13.66 16.25
N ALA A 186 -8.09 -12.97 16.77
CA ALA A 186 -8.81 -13.37 17.99
C ALA A 186 -9.48 -14.73 17.77
N GLY A 187 -8.76 -15.82 18.05
CA GLY A 187 -9.15 -17.19 17.73
C GLY A 187 -7.96 -18.15 17.65
N THR A 188 -6.77 -17.65 17.33
CA THR A 188 -5.51 -18.38 17.41
C THR A 188 -4.95 -18.22 18.83
N SER A 189 -5.55 -18.91 19.81
CA SER A 189 -4.85 -19.09 21.09
C SER A 189 -3.55 -19.84 20.80
N PRO A 190 -2.39 -19.38 21.28
CA PRO A 190 -1.21 -20.23 21.25
C PRO A 190 -1.54 -21.51 22.00
N ILE A 191 -1.44 -22.64 21.30
CA ILE A 191 -1.38 -23.94 21.97
C ILE A 191 -0.08 -23.88 22.76
N PHE A 192 -0.17 -23.55 24.03
CA PHE A 192 0.93 -23.80 24.95
C PHE A 192 0.98 -25.32 25.10
N ASP A 193 1.94 -25.95 24.43
CA ASP A 193 2.36 -27.29 24.75
C ASP A 193 3.02 -27.22 26.13
N ASP A 194 2.24 -27.51 27.18
CA ASP A 194 2.75 -27.76 28.51
C ASP A 194 3.59 -29.06 28.45
N ASN A 195 4.92 -28.90 28.45
CA ASN A 195 5.89 -29.96 28.71
C ASN A 195 6.40 -29.85 30.16
#